data_AF-A0A925HCS4-F1
#
_entry.id   AF-A0A925HCS4-F1
#
_cell.length_a   1.000
_cell.length_b   1.000
_cell.length_c   1.000
_cell.angle_alpha   90.00
_cell.angle_beta   90.00
_cell.angle_gamma   90.00
#
_symmetry.space_group_name_H-M   'P 1'
#
loop_
_entity.id
_entity.type
_entity.pdbx_description
1 polymer ?
#
loop_
_entity_poly.entity_id
_entity_poly.type
_entity_poly.pdbx_seq_one_letter_code
_entity_poly.pdbx_strand_id
1 'polypeptide(L)'
;MPNHTVETAYEKGWSNLKNGDLLTRAESDGFDALITTDQNLPYQQNLAGWKISVVVLLTTSWPRIKNHVALVVQAIDNLQPGSYEEISFP
;
A
#
# COMPACT_ATOMS: atom_id res chain seq x y z
N MET A 1 14.42 5.36 -10.48
CA MET A 1 13.09 5.85 -10.14
C MET A 1 13.29 6.96 -9.11
N PRO A 2 13.26 8.26 -9.47
CA PRO A 2 13.64 9.31 -8.52
C PRO A 2 12.47 9.98 -7.78
N ASN A 3 11.22 9.60 -8.04
CA ASN A 3 10.08 10.43 -7.59
C ASN A 3 9.34 9.90 -6.36
N HIS A 4 9.64 8.68 -5.90
CA HIS A 4 8.93 8.05 -4.78
C HIS A 4 9.92 7.66 -3.69
N THR A 5 9.65 8.09 -2.46
CA THR A 5 10.37 7.61 -1.27
C THR A 5 9.61 6.42 -0.71
N VAL A 6 10.28 5.28 -0.60
CA VAL A 6 9.67 4.03 -0.14
C VAL A 6 10.35 3.59 1.14
N GLU A 7 9.55 3.31 2.16
CA GLU A 7 9.99 2.73 3.43
C GLU A 7 9.15 1.50 3.73
N THR A 8 9.73 0.49 4.38
CA THR A 8 9.00 -0.71 4.77
C THR A 8 8.47 -0.62 6.20
N ALA A 9 7.30 -1.21 6.45
CA ALA A 9 6.77 -1.35 7.80
C ALA A 9 7.74 -2.08 8.74
N TYR A 10 8.60 -2.96 8.20
CA TYR A 10 9.65 -3.63 8.98
C TYR A 10 10.72 -2.64 9.47
N GLU A 11 11.25 -1.78 8.59
CA GLU A 11 12.25 -0.76 8.95
C GLU A 11 11.70 0.26 9.97
N LYS A 12 10.40 0.55 9.90
CA LYS A 12 9.70 1.41 10.88
C LYS A 12 9.33 0.69 12.19
N GLY A 13 9.53 -0.63 12.29
CA GLY A 13 9.13 -1.42 13.46
C GLY A 13 7.61 -1.61 13.60
N TRP A 14 6.85 -1.50 12.52
CA TRP A 14 5.39 -1.57 12.48
C TRP A 14 4.85 -2.97 12.16
N SER A 15 5.71 -3.98 12.02
CA SER A 15 5.32 -5.34 11.64
C SER A 15 4.28 -5.99 12.58
N ASN A 16 4.16 -5.50 13.81
CA ASN A 16 3.21 -6.01 14.80
C ASN A 16 1.96 -5.12 14.98
N LEU A 17 1.84 -4.03 14.21
CA LEU A 17 0.65 -3.18 14.27
C LEU A 17 -0.54 -3.89 13.61
N LYS A 18 -1.73 -3.69 14.17
CA LYS A 18 -2.96 -4.10 13.50
C LYS A 18 -3.21 -3.20 12.30
N ASN A 19 -3.98 -3.69 11.33
CA ASN A 19 -4.28 -2.96 10.09
C ASN A 19 -4.75 -1.51 10.30
N GLY A 20 -5.64 -1.26 11.27
CA GLY A 20 -6.09 0.09 11.61
C GLY A 20 -4.99 0.97 12.21
N ASP A 21 -4.21 0.43 13.15
CA ASP A 21 -3.09 1.16 13.77
C ASP A 21 -1.98 1.45 12.74
N LEU A 22 -1.76 0.53 11.79
CA LEU A 22 -0.84 0.70 10.68
C LEU A 22 -1.27 1.85 9.76
N LEU A 23 -2.55 1.91 9.39
CA LEU A 23 -3.11 3.01 8.60
C LEU A 23 -3.01 4.35 9.34
N THR A 24 -3.38 4.39 10.63
CA THR A 24 -3.24 5.60 11.46
C THR A 24 -1.80 6.05 11.52
N ARG A 25 -0.87 5.11 11.72
CA ARG A 25 0.53 5.46 11.86
C ARG A 25 1.13 5.93 10.53
N ALA A 26 0.82 5.26 9.43
CA ALA A 26 1.26 5.67 8.11
C ALA A 26 0.74 7.07 7.74
N GLU A 27 -0.56 7.35 7.96
CA GLU A 27 -1.12 8.68 7.71
C GLU A 27 -0.47 9.74 8.63
N SER A 28 -0.27 9.43 9.93
CA SER A 28 0.36 10.34 10.89
C SER A 28 1.84 10.62 10.61
N ASP A 29 2.57 9.66 10.06
CA ASP A 29 3.96 9.83 9.63
C ASP A 29 4.07 10.53 8.25
N GLY A 30 2.93 10.85 7.62
CA GLY A 30 2.86 11.63 6.38
C GLY A 30 2.99 10.81 5.11
N PHE A 31 2.69 9.50 5.14
CA PHE A 31 2.68 8.67 3.95
C PHE A 31 1.41 8.92 3.11
N ASP A 32 1.60 9.09 1.80
CA ASP A 32 0.50 9.25 0.86
C ASP A 32 -0.18 7.92 0.49
N ALA A 33 0.57 6.81 0.57
CA ALA A 33 0.10 5.49 0.17
C ALA A 33 0.64 4.36 1.04
N LEU A 34 -0.21 3.37 1.32
CA LEU A 34 0.16 2.07 1.88
C LEU A 34 0.06 1.00 0.78
N ILE A 35 1.16 0.31 0.51
CA ILE A 35 1.18 -0.86 -0.39
C ILE A 35 1.19 -2.13 0.46
N THR A 36 0.23 -3.02 0.24
CA THR A 36 0.08 -4.27 1.00
C THR A 36 -0.29 -5.45 0.11
N THR A 37 0.01 -6.66 0.55
CA THR A 37 -0.51 -7.91 -0.05
C THR A 37 -1.71 -8.45 0.71
N ASP A 38 -2.11 -7.81 1.81
CA ASP A 38 -3.27 -8.20 2.61
C ASP A 38 -4.57 -7.72 1.96
N GLN A 39 -5.26 -8.65 1.29
CA GLN A 39 -6.54 -8.40 0.64
C GLN A 39 -7.68 -8.20 1.64
N ASN A 40 -7.53 -8.59 2.91
CA ASN A 40 -8.59 -8.43 3.90
C ASN A 40 -8.63 -7.02 4.49
N LEU A 41 -7.50 -6.29 4.48
CA LEU A 41 -7.38 -4.94 5.02
C LEU A 41 -8.50 -3.98 4.57
N PRO A 42 -8.81 -3.82 3.27
CA PRO A 42 -9.89 -2.95 2.79
C PRO A 42 -11.30 -3.41 3.17
N TYR A 43 -11.50 -4.72 3.39
CA TYR A 43 -12.80 -5.26 3.81
C TYR A 43 -12.99 -5.19 5.33
N GLN A 44 -11.90 -5.22 6.09
CA GLN A 44 -11.92 -5.13 7.55
C GLN A 44 -11.95 -3.68 8.06
N GLN A 45 -11.34 -2.76 7.31
CA GLN A 45 -11.30 -1.34 7.62
C GLN A 45 -12.21 -0.59 6.65
N ASN A 46 -13.14 0.22 7.16
CA ASN A 46 -13.84 1.15 6.29
C ASN A 46 -12.85 2.22 5.82
N LEU A 47 -12.36 2.08 4.58
CA LEU A 47 -11.43 3.03 3.97
C LEU A 47 -12.09 4.41 3.70
N ALA A 48 -13.42 4.50 3.78
CA ALA A 48 -14.12 5.77 3.65
C ALA A 48 -13.77 6.70 4.83
N GLY A 49 -12.95 7.71 4.55
CA GLY A 49 -12.54 8.74 5.50
C GLY A 49 -11.03 8.81 5.75
N TRP A 50 -10.27 7.84 5.27
CA TRP A 50 -8.81 7.87 5.30
C TRP A 50 -8.26 8.77 4.19
N LYS A 51 -7.21 9.52 4.49
CA LYS A 51 -6.52 10.34 3.47
C LYS A 51 -5.39 9.57 2.81
N ILE A 52 -4.82 8.60 3.53
CA ILE A 52 -3.85 7.68 2.97
C ILE A 52 -4.54 6.76 1.96
N SER A 53 -3.93 6.63 0.79
CA SER A 53 -4.39 5.71 -0.25
C SER A 53 -3.89 4.30 0.01
N VAL A 54 -4.64 3.29 -0.41
CA VAL A 54 -4.29 1.88 -0.19
C VAL A 54 -4.19 1.15 -1.52
N VAL A 55 -3.04 0.52 -1.75
CA VAL A 55 -2.77 -0.31 -2.93
C VAL A 55 -2.58 -1.75 -2.49
N VAL A 56 -3.44 -2.64 -2.99
CA VAL A 56 -3.39 -4.07 -2.67
C VAL A 56 -2.80 -4.85 -3.85
N LEU A 57 -1.71 -5.55 -3.60
CA LEU A 57 -1.10 -6.47 -4.55
C LEU A 57 -1.79 -7.84 -4.41
N LEU A 58 -2.50 -8.28 -5.46
CA LEU A 58 -3.28 -9.53 -5.44
C LEU A 58 -2.41 -10.81 -5.52
N THR A 59 -1.12 -10.70 -5.25
CA THR A 59 -0.20 -11.84 -5.12
C THR A 59 0.84 -11.56 -4.04
N THR A 60 1.24 -12.59 -3.30
CA THR A 60 2.38 -12.54 -2.36
C THR A 60 3.70 -12.99 -3.00
N SER A 61 3.67 -13.39 -4.28
CA SER A 61 4.85 -13.89 -4.99
C SER A 61 5.76 -12.75 -5.42
N TRP A 62 6.85 -12.55 -4.67
CA TRP A 62 7.86 -11.54 -4.98
C TRP A 62 8.44 -11.64 -6.40
N PRO A 63 8.76 -12.83 -6.95
CA PRO A 63 9.22 -12.94 -8.34
C PRO A 63 8.20 -12.40 -9.36
N ARG A 64 6.90 -12.64 -9.15
CA ARG A 64 5.83 -12.12 -10.02
C ARG A 64 5.74 -10.60 -9.94
N ILE A 65 5.75 -10.05 -8.73
CA ILE A 65 5.72 -8.60 -8.51
C ILE A 65 6.94 -7.94 -9.15
N LYS A 66 8.13 -8.50 -8.90
CA LYS A 66 9.40 -7.98 -9.43
C LYS A 66 9.42 -7.93 -10.95
N ASN A 67 8.90 -8.95 -11.62
CA ASN A 67 8.81 -8.97 -13.08
C ASN A 67 7.82 -7.93 -13.66
N HIS A 68 6.92 -7.41 -12.83
CA HIS A 68 5.87 -6.47 -13.24
C HIS A 68 5.87 -5.21 -12.38
N VAL A 69 7.03 -4.79 -11.88
CA VAL A 69 7.16 -3.59 -11.03
C VAL A 69 6.62 -2.33 -11.72
N ALA A 70 6.64 -2.29 -13.05
CA ALA A 70 6.08 -1.20 -13.85
C ALA A 70 4.57 -1.00 -13.60
N LEU A 71 3.81 -2.08 -13.36
CA LEU A 71 2.38 -1.98 -13.03
C LEU A 71 2.18 -1.29 -11.68
N VAL A 72 3.03 -1.61 -10.69
CA VAL A 72 3.00 -0.98 -9.37
C VAL A 72 3.32 0.50 -9.46
N VAL A 73 4.35 0.87 -10.22
CA VAL A 73 4.72 2.28 -10.42
C VAL A 73 3.60 3.05 -11.12
N GLN A 74 2.99 2.49 -12.16
CA GLN A 74 1.89 3.15 -12.87
C GLN A 74 0.65 3.37 -11.99
N ALA A 75 0.32 2.41 -11.12
CA ALA A 75 -0.76 2.58 -10.16
C ALA A 75 -0.45 3.71 -9.16
N ILE A 76 0.76 3.74 -8.61
CA ILE A 76 1.20 4.79 -7.69
C ILE A 76 1.19 6.18 -8.37
N ASP A 77 1.65 6.27 -9.61
CA ASP A 77 1.71 7.55 -10.36
C ASP A 77 0.31 8.14 -10.62
N ASN A 78 -0.74 7.31 -10.68
CA ASN A 78 -2.12 7.75 -10.92
C ASN A 78 -2.97 7.80 -9.65
N LEU A 79 -2.38 7.46 -8.50
CA LEU A 79 -3.09 7.30 -7.24
C LEU A 79 -3.72 8.62 -6.80
N GLN A 80 -5.01 8.56 -6.46
CA GLN A 80 -5.72 9.72 -5.92
C GLN A 80 -5.67 9.67 -4.39
N PRO A 81 -5.59 10.80 -3.66
CA PRO A 81 -5.60 10.79 -2.20
C PRO A 81 -6.84 10.08 -1.63
N GLY A 82 -6.63 9.19 -0.67
CA GLY A 82 -7.68 8.37 -0.05
C GLY A 82 -8.29 7.32 -0.98
N SER A 83 -7.68 7.05 -2.15
CA SER A 83 -8.18 6.03 -3.08
C SER A 83 -7.77 4.63 -2.70
N TYR A 84 -8.50 3.67 -3.25
CA TYR A 84 -8.22 2.25 -3.13
C TYR A 84 -7.99 1.64 -4.52
N GLU A 85 -6.92 0.88 -4.68
CA GLU A 85 -6.61 0.19 -5.94
C GLU A 85 -6.07 -1.23 -5.70
N GLU A 86 -6.47 -2.15 -6.56
CA GLU A 86 -5.98 -3.53 -6.57
C GLU A 86 -5.17 -3.80 -7.83
N ILE A 87 -3.98 -4.38 -7.66
CA ILE A 87 -3.10 -4.73 -8.76
C ILE A 87 -3.05 -6.24 -8.90
N SER A 88 -3.59 -6.73 -10.03
CA SER A 88 -3.43 -8.12 -10.45
C SER A 88 -2.15 -8.29 -11.27
N PHE A 89 -1.53 -9.46 -11.12
CA PHE A 89 -0.29 -9.81 -11.81
C PHE A 89 -0.55 -11.02 -12.71
N PRO A 90 -0.12 -10.99 -13.98
CA PRO A 90 -0.30 -12.10 -14.91
C PRO A 90 0.56 -13.31 -14.55
#